data_AF-A0A7K3L5Q6-F1
#
_entry.id   AF-A0A7K3L5Q6-F1
#
_cell.length_a   1.000
_cell.length_b   1.000
_cell.length_c   1.000
_cell.angle_alpha   90.00
_cell.angle_beta   90.00
_cell.angle_gamma   90.00
#
_symmetry.space_group_name_H-M   'P 1'
#
loop_
_entity.id
_entity.type
_entity.pdbx_description
1 polymer ?
#
loop_
_entity_poly.entity_id
_entity_poly.type
_entity_poly.pdbx_seq_one_letter_code
_entity_poly.pdbx_strand_id
1 'polypeptide(L)'
;RLDNPSAGVEDRALSKAPAVAASDVGRFSLAAPGAGGRPVLTVPAGDVGGGQAASVTFECAVREGLDLSDPAAADLANVASAAGRRPNPDDPDGPDVGPVAPPDTPPATPPGGGSVTPADPDEGNVSLAKSVENLTAPGGRVTHLGDRLRYTVTLRNGGPADSCLWDAVVSDPLPAGVEPAGGTLRLSVDGGEPLAVPDEAYDRATRTIAVACGDLWGGHAATLTFEAVVTADALGADVANVAFAHGQAPSEGPRPEGPEPGEPAEPPAPDDGPAASS
;
A
#
# COMPACT_ATOMS: atom_id res chain seq x y z
N ARG A 1 -17.58 -20.81 -16.35
CA ARG A 1 -18.70 -21.65 -16.80
C ARG A 1 -19.70 -20.76 -17.50
N LEU A 2 -20.36 -21.26 -18.55
CA LEU A 2 -21.37 -20.55 -19.32
C LEU A 2 -22.67 -21.36 -19.27
N ASP A 3 -23.76 -20.68 -18.95
CA ASP A 3 -25.12 -21.17 -19.08
C ASP A 3 -25.85 -20.30 -20.10
N ASN A 4 -26.40 -20.89 -21.16
CA ASN A 4 -27.24 -20.22 -22.14
C ASN A 4 -28.23 -21.24 -22.73
N PRO A 5 -29.46 -21.30 -22.20
CA PRO A 5 -30.50 -22.19 -22.68
C PRO A 5 -30.85 -21.97 -24.16
N SER A 6 -30.74 -20.74 -24.66
CA SER A 6 -31.07 -20.41 -26.06
C SER A 6 -30.08 -21.01 -27.06
N ALA A 7 -28.84 -21.25 -26.63
CA ALA A 7 -27.79 -21.86 -27.42
C ALA A 7 -27.61 -23.36 -27.10
N GLY A 8 -28.48 -23.96 -26.29
CA GLY A 8 -28.33 -25.35 -25.83
C GLY A 8 -27.08 -25.58 -24.97
N VAL A 9 -26.62 -24.54 -24.26
CA VAL A 9 -25.44 -24.59 -23.39
C VAL A 9 -25.91 -24.61 -21.95
N GLU A 10 -25.64 -25.69 -21.22
CA GLU A 10 -25.99 -25.83 -19.81
C GLU A 10 -24.72 -26.05 -19.00
N ASP A 11 -24.47 -25.19 -18.02
CA ASP A 11 -23.30 -25.23 -17.11
C ASP A 11 -21.96 -25.64 -17.78
N ARG A 12 -21.67 -25.10 -18.96
CA ARG A 12 -20.52 -25.52 -19.76
C ARG A 12 -19.23 -24.94 -19.21
N ALA A 13 -18.25 -25.80 -18.94
CA ALA A 13 -16.89 -25.36 -18.67
C ALA A 13 -16.28 -24.65 -19.89
N LEU A 14 -15.71 -23.48 -19.67
CA LEU A 14 -15.09 -22.68 -20.73
C LEU A 14 -13.61 -23.06 -20.89
N SER A 15 -13.12 -23.09 -22.13
CA SER A 15 -11.70 -23.31 -22.42
C SER A 15 -10.99 -22.02 -22.81
N LYS A 16 -9.79 -21.78 -22.28
CA LYS A 16 -9.01 -20.58 -22.59
C LYS A 16 -8.49 -20.64 -24.02
N ALA A 17 -8.58 -19.52 -24.74
CA ALA A 17 -7.98 -19.29 -26.05
C ALA A 17 -7.18 -17.96 -26.04
N PRO A 18 -6.18 -17.79 -26.93
CA PRO A 18 -5.46 -16.53 -27.05
C PRO A 18 -6.36 -15.35 -27.44
N ALA A 19 -7.37 -15.64 -28.28
CA ALA A 19 -8.42 -14.73 -28.69
C ALA A 19 -9.69 -15.54 -28.97
N VAL A 20 -10.84 -14.88 -29.00
CA VAL A 20 -12.14 -15.48 -29.31
C VAL A 20 -12.92 -14.63 -30.30
N ALA A 21 -13.61 -15.28 -31.23
CA ALA A 21 -14.61 -14.68 -32.10
C ALA A 21 -16.03 -14.98 -31.58
N ALA A 22 -17.05 -14.30 -32.11
CA ALA A 22 -18.44 -14.53 -31.71
C ALA A 22 -18.90 -16.00 -31.87
N SER A 23 -18.31 -16.74 -32.81
CA SER A 23 -18.60 -18.17 -33.04
C SER A 23 -17.93 -19.12 -32.04
N ASP A 24 -17.00 -18.66 -31.20
CA ASP A 24 -16.23 -19.48 -30.26
C ASP A 24 -16.98 -19.77 -28.94
N VAL A 25 -18.28 -20.11 -29.01
CA VAL A 25 -19.09 -20.43 -27.83
C VAL A 25 -18.48 -21.60 -27.06
N GLY A 26 -18.30 -21.44 -25.75
CA GLY A 26 -17.59 -22.42 -24.90
C GLY A 26 -16.10 -22.14 -24.72
N ARG A 27 -15.59 -21.02 -25.26
CA ARG A 27 -14.23 -20.53 -25.03
C ARG A 27 -14.25 -19.17 -24.33
N PHE A 28 -13.10 -18.76 -23.84
CA PHE A 28 -12.86 -17.40 -23.37
C PHE A 28 -11.45 -16.94 -23.73
N SER A 29 -11.25 -15.63 -23.85
CA SER A 29 -9.91 -15.02 -23.85
C SER A 29 -9.77 -14.05 -22.69
N LEU A 30 -8.54 -13.89 -22.21
CA LEU A 30 -8.18 -12.90 -21.21
C LEU A 30 -7.11 -12.00 -21.80
N ALA A 31 -7.49 -10.77 -22.13
CA ALA A 31 -6.57 -9.79 -22.70
C ALA A 31 -5.65 -9.22 -21.60
N ALA A 32 -4.42 -8.88 -21.98
CA ALA A 32 -3.55 -8.08 -21.12
C ALA A 32 -4.20 -6.71 -20.84
N PRO A 33 -3.87 -6.06 -19.71
CA PRO A 33 -4.31 -4.71 -19.40
C PRO A 33 -4.10 -3.75 -20.58
N GLY A 34 -5.18 -3.10 -21.03
CA GLY A 34 -5.12 -2.01 -22.00
C GLY A 34 -4.80 -0.67 -21.33
N ALA A 35 -5.10 0.44 -22.01
CA ALA A 35 -4.89 1.79 -21.47
C ALA A 35 -5.64 2.07 -20.14
N GLY A 36 -6.66 1.29 -19.81
CA GLY A 36 -7.40 1.36 -18.55
C GLY A 36 -6.85 0.49 -17.42
N GLY A 37 -5.67 -0.11 -17.57
CA GLY A 37 -4.98 -0.86 -16.50
C GLY A 37 -5.63 -2.20 -16.09
N ARG A 38 -6.82 -2.54 -16.63
CA ARG A 38 -7.55 -3.77 -16.28
C ARG A 38 -7.55 -4.80 -17.41
N PRO A 39 -7.30 -6.09 -17.10
CA PRO A 39 -7.45 -7.16 -18.07
C PRO A 39 -8.94 -7.34 -18.42
N VAL A 40 -9.23 -7.75 -19.66
CA VAL A 40 -10.61 -7.98 -20.12
C VAL A 40 -10.84 -9.45 -20.36
N LEU A 41 -11.79 -10.04 -19.63
CA LEU A 41 -12.31 -11.38 -19.87
C LEU A 41 -13.39 -11.30 -20.95
N THR A 42 -13.16 -11.93 -22.10
CA THR A 42 -14.13 -11.99 -23.20
C THR A 42 -14.70 -13.39 -23.32
N VAL A 43 -16.03 -13.52 -23.29
CA VAL A 43 -16.75 -14.80 -23.44
C VAL A 43 -17.82 -14.67 -24.52
N PRO A 44 -17.70 -15.39 -25.66
CA PRO A 44 -18.79 -15.51 -26.62
C PRO A 44 -19.94 -16.29 -26.00
N ALA A 45 -21.02 -15.59 -25.67
CA ALA A 45 -22.18 -16.18 -24.99
C ALA A 45 -23.13 -16.93 -25.95
N GLY A 46 -23.04 -16.65 -27.26
CA GLY A 46 -23.99 -17.13 -28.27
C GLY A 46 -25.29 -16.31 -28.30
N ASP A 47 -26.27 -16.79 -29.06
CA ASP A 47 -27.56 -16.13 -29.22
C ASP A 47 -28.36 -16.18 -27.92
N VAL A 48 -29.05 -15.08 -27.59
CA VAL A 48 -29.91 -14.97 -26.40
C VAL A 48 -31.34 -14.69 -26.85
N GLY A 49 -32.23 -15.66 -26.64
CA GLY A 49 -33.63 -15.54 -26.99
C GLY A 49 -34.38 -14.52 -26.13
N GLY A 50 -35.48 -13.99 -26.65
CA GLY A 50 -36.34 -13.06 -25.91
C GLY A 50 -36.81 -13.66 -24.58
N GLY A 51 -36.61 -12.93 -23.48
CA GLY A 51 -36.96 -13.39 -22.13
C GLY A 51 -36.03 -14.46 -21.55
N GLN A 52 -34.94 -14.81 -22.24
CA GLN A 52 -33.89 -15.69 -21.75
C GLN A 52 -32.64 -14.89 -21.37
N ALA A 53 -31.69 -15.54 -20.70
CA ALA A 53 -30.41 -14.96 -20.33
C ALA A 53 -29.28 -15.93 -20.62
N ALA A 54 -28.10 -15.38 -20.90
CA ALA A 54 -26.84 -16.11 -20.83
C ALA A 54 -26.08 -15.65 -19.58
N SER A 55 -25.57 -16.59 -18.80
CA SER A 55 -24.85 -16.34 -17.55
C SER A 55 -23.43 -16.86 -17.64
N VAL A 56 -22.47 -16.04 -17.24
CA VAL A 56 -21.06 -16.42 -17.13
C VAL A 56 -20.67 -16.40 -15.65
N THR A 57 -20.21 -17.54 -15.15
CA THR A 57 -19.71 -17.68 -13.77
C THR A 57 -18.23 -17.99 -13.81
N PHE A 58 -17.42 -17.24 -13.06
CA PHE A 58 -15.99 -17.50 -12.93
C PHE A 58 -15.53 -17.19 -11.50
N GLU A 59 -14.43 -17.81 -11.12
CA GLU A 59 -13.74 -17.54 -9.86
C GLU A 59 -12.44 -16.82 -10.18
N CYS A 60 -12.06 -15.89 -9.30
CA CYS A 60 -10.81 -15.15 -9.39
C CYS A 60 -10.21 -14.99 -8.00
N ALA A 61 -8.89 -14.94 -7.93
CA ALA A 61 -8.15 -14.55 -6.75
C ALA A 61 -7.60 -13.13 -6.94
N VAL A 62 -7.42 -12.41 -5.83
CA VAL A 62 -6.60 -11.20 -5.81
C VAL A 62 -5.18 -11.60 -6.19
N ARG A 63 -4.51 -10.79 -7.01
CA ARG A 63 -3.14 -11.08 -7.44
C ARG A 63 -2.18 -10.80 -6.28
N GLU A 64 -1.20 -11.65 -6.09
CA GLU A 64 -0.10 -11.41 -5.15
C GLU A 64 0.85 -10.34 -5.70
N GLY A 65 1.58 -9.66 -4.79
CA GLY A 65 2.59 -8.68 -5.16
C GLY A 65 2.04 -7.46 -5.89
N LEU A 66 0.77 -7.12 -5.65
CA LEU A 66 0.22 -5.83 -6.05
C LEU A 66 0.89 -4.73 -5.24
N ASP A 67 1.24 -3.64 -5.92
CA ASP A 67 1.62 -2.40 -5.24
C ASP A 67 0.33 -1.73 -4.74
N LEU A 68 -0.08 -2.08 -3.53
CA LEU A 68 -1.29 -1.57 -2.92
C LEU A 68 -1.13 -0.11 -2.42
N SER A 69 0.04 0.50 -2.59
CA SER A 69 0.21 1.96 -2.44
C SER A 69 -0.46 2.73 -3.58
N ASP A 70 -0.67 2.10 -4.75
CA ASP A 70 -1.46 2.64 -5.85
C ASP A 70 -2.96 2.38 -5.60
N PRO A 71 -3.79 3.43 -5.40
CA PRO A 71 -5.23 3.25 -5.19
C PRO A 71 -5.94 2.56 -6.37
N ALA A 72 -5.39 2.61 -7.59
CA ALA A 72 -5.94 1.89 -8.73
C ALA A 72 -5.71 0.38 -8.65
N ALA A 73 -4.64 -0.06 -7.97
CA ALA A 73 -4.33 -1.47 -7.72
C ALA A 73 -5.17 -2.06 -6.58
N ALA A 74 -5.63 -1.22 -5.66
CA ALA A 74 -6.49 -1.63 -4.55
C ALA A 74 -7.97 -1.81 -4.94
N ASP A 75 -8.44 -1.19 -6.04
CA ASP A 75 -9.86 -1.26 -6.45
C ASP A 75 -10.24 -2.57 -7.15
N LEU A 76 -11.16 -3.31 -6.52
CA LEU A 76 -11.71 -4.59 -6.96
C LEU A 76 -13.02 -4.46 -7.76
N ALA A 77 -13.45 -3.24 -8.09
CA ALA A 77 -14.67 -3.02 -8.87
C ALA A 77 -14.63 -3.73 -10.23
N ASN A 78 -15.58 -4.65 -10.44
CA ASN A 78 -15.76 -5.35 -11.71
C ASN A 78 -16.99 -4.80 -12.46
N VAL A 79 -16.79 -4.45 -13.73
CA VAL A 79 -17.85 -3.94 -14.61
C VAL A 79 -17.94 -4.87 -15.82
N ALA A 80 -19.14 -5.34 -16.11
CA ALA A 80 -19.42 -6.16 -17.28
C ALA A 80 -20.08 -5.33 -18.37
N SER A 81 -19.67 -5.55 -19.60
CA SER A 81 -20.27 -5.00 -20.81
C SER A 81 -20.70 -6.13 -21.72
N ALA A 82 -21.72 -5.88 -22.55
CA ALA A 82 -22.17 -6.82 -23.56
C ALA A 82 -22.39 -6.09 -24.88
N ALA A 83 -22.11 -6.78 -25.99
CA ALA A 83 -22.36 -6.29 -27.33
C ALA A 83 -22.80 -7.43 -28.24
N GLY A 84 -23.62 -7.12 -29.23
CA GLY A 84 -24.13 -8.10 -30.18
C GLY A 84 -24.83 -7.45 -31.37
N ARG A 85 -25.62 -8.28 -32.07
CA ARG A 85 -26.53 -7.87 -33.14
C ARG A 85 -27.89 -8.48 -32.85
N ARG A 86 -28.91 -8.09 -33.62
CA ARG A 86 -30.27 -8.64 -33.51
C ARG A 86 -30.85 -8.89 -34.91
N PRO A 87 -31.81 -9.81 -35.08
CA PRO A 87 -32.55 -9.96 -36.33
C PRO A 87 -33.25 -8.65 -36.74
N ASN A 88 -33.44 -8.44 -38.04
CA ASN A 88 -34.18 -7.29 -38.54
C ASN A 88 -35.70 -7.54 -38.36
N PRO A 89 -36.42 -6.71 -37.58
CA PRO A 89 -37.86 -6.89 -37.40
C PRO A 89 -38.67 -6.71 -38.71
N ASP A 90 -38.15 -5.93 -39.67
CA ASP A 90 -38.81 -5.66 -40.95
C ASP A 90 -38.44 -6.68 -42.04
N ASP A 91 -37.38 -7.47 -41.82
CA ASP A 91 -36.91 -8.53 -42.74
C ASP A 91 -36.32 -9.70 -41.92
N PRO A 92 -37.17 -10.60 -41.38
CA PRO A 92 -36.74 -11.65 -40.44
C PRO A 92 -35.77 -12.66 -41.04
N ASP A 93 -35.80 -12.84 -42.36
CA ASP A 93 -34.91 -13.74 -43.11
C ASP A 93 -33.65 -13.02 -43.62
N GLY A 94 -33.58 -11.69 -43.41
CA GLY A 94 -32.45 -10.84 -43.76
C GLY A 94 -31.29 -10.92 -42.75
N PRO A 95 -30.16 -10.24 -43.04
CA PRO A 95 -29.01 -10.24 -42.15
C PRO A 95 -29.31 -9.51 -40.83
N ASP A 96 -28.67 -9.94 -39.74
CA ASP A 96 -28.75 -9.26 -38.45
C ASP A 96 -28.33 -7.78 -38.53
N VAL A 97 -29.07 -6.94 -37.82
CA VAL A 97 -28.85 -5.51 -37.67
C VAL A 97 -28.25 -5.18 -36.29
N GLY A 98 -27.36 -4.19 -36.25
CA GLY A 98 -26.65 -3.83 -35.02
C GLY A 98 -25.39 -3.00 -35.31
N PRO A 99 -24.75 -2.43 -34.28
CA PRO A 99 -24.58 -3.04 -32.96
C PRO A 99 -25.78 -2.86 -32.01
N VAL A 100 -25.96 -3.83 -31.14
CA VAL A 100 -26.74 -3.73 -29.90
C VAL A 100 -25.72 -3.76 -28.76
N ALA A 101 -25.65 -2.69 -27.98
CA ALA A 101 -24.79 -2.58 -26.82
C ALA A 101 -25.65 -2.06 -25.65
N PRO A 102 -26.17 -2.94 -24.78
CA PRO A 102 -26.80 -2.49 -23.54
C PRO A 102 -25.80 -1.69 -22.69
N PRO A 103 -26.30 -0.85 -21.76
CA PRO A 103 -25.42 -0.17 -20.81
C PRO A 103 -24.62 -1.17 -19.99
N ASP A 104 -23.40 -0.78 -19.63
CA ASP A 104 -22.55 -1.54 -18.74
C ASP A 104 -23.23 -1.74 -17.37
N THR A 105 -22.87 -2.82 -16.69
CA THR A 105 -23.35 -3.04 -15.32
C THR A 105 -22.84 -1.96 -14.38
N PRO A 106 -23.56 -1.64 -13.28
CA PRO A 106 -22.92 -0.95 -12.18
C PRO A 106 -21.71 -1.76 -11.69
N PRO A 107 -20.70 -1.12 -11.08
CA PRO A 107 -19.56 -1.84 -10.52
C PRO A 107 -19.99 -2.80 -9.42
N ALA A 108 -19.51 -4.04 -9.49
CA ALA A 108 -19.69 -5.06 -8.46
C ALA A 108 -18.40 -5.22 -7.65
N THR A 109 -18.52 -5.30 -6.32
CA THR A 109 -17.40 -5.52 -5.39
C THR A 109 -17.60 -6.79 -4.56
N PRO A 110 -16.54 -7.37 -4.00
CA PRO A 110 -16.65 -8.45 -3.02
C PRO A 110 -17.49 -8.03 -1.79
N PRO A 111 -18.06 -9.01 -1.05
CA PRO A 111 -18.58 -8.77 0.29
C PRO A 111 -17.49 -8.18 1.19
N GLY A 112 -17.79 -7.12 1.95
CA GLY A 112 -16.82 -6.42 2.80
C GLY A 112 -16.21 -5.16 2.17
N GLY A 113 -16.43 -4.92 0.87
CA GLY A 113 -16.01 -3.69 0.19
C GLY A 113 -15.21 -3.95 -1.07
N GLY A 114 -14.85 -2.86 -1.75
CA GLY A 114 -14.11 -2.88 -3.01
C GLY A 114 -12.60 -2.75 -2.88
N SER A 115 -12.03 -2.73 -1.67
CA SER A 115 -10.59 -2.53 -1.48
C SER A 115 -9.92 -3.82 -0.99
N VAL A 116 -8.72 -4.08 -1.50
CA VAL A 116 -7.80 -5.06 -0.91
C VAL A 116 -7.17 -4.43 0.34
N THR A 117 -7.25 -5.11 1.47
CA THR A 117 -6.44 -4.77 2.66
C THR A 117 -5.05 -5.40 2.50
N PRO A 118 -3.95 -4.67 2.78
CA PRO A 118 -2.61 -5.23 2.79
C PRO A 118 -2.44 -6.34 3.81
N ALA A 119 -1.43 -7.18 3.60
CA ALA A 119 -0.97 -8.13 4.60
C ALA A 119 -0.24 -7.43 5.75
N ASP A 120 -0.19 -8.10 6.91
CA ASP A 120 0.71 -7.69 7.98
C ASP A 120 2.17 -7.93 7.56
N PRO A 121 3.12 -7.09 8.00
CA PRO A 121 4.53 -7.44 7.91
C PRO A 121 4.81 -8.65 8.80
N ASP A 122 5.43 -9.71 8.26
CA ASP A 122 5.87 -10.83 9.10
C ASP A 122 6.85 -10.39 10.21
N GLU A 123 6.93 -11.16 11.28
CA GLU A 123 7.86 -10.94 12.38
C GLU A 123 9.31 -10.79 11.87
N GLY A 124 9.95 -9.67 12.21
CA GLY A 124 11.32 -9.35 11.79
C GLY A 124 11.46 -8.66 10.43
N ASN A 125 10.36 -8.47 9.67
CA ASN A 125 10.40 -7.66 8.45
C ASN A 125 10.53 -6.17 8.74
N VAL A 126 9.93 -5.70 9.85
CA VAL A 126 10.11 -4.33 10.33
C VAL A 126 11.43 -4.25 11.10
N SER A 127 12.29 -3.32 10.70
CA SER A 127 13.60 -3.12 11.32
C SER A 127 13.89 -1.64 11.50
N LEU A 128 14.62 -1.33 12.57
CA LEU A 128 15.07 0.01 12.88
C LEU A 128 16.59 0.00 13.01
N ALA A 129 17.26 0.93 12.37
CA ALA A 129 18.70 1.12 12.48
C ALA A 129 19.00 2.55 12.89
N LYS A 130 20.00 2.74 13.75
CA LYS A 130 20.42 4.05 14.21
C LYS A 130 21.92 4.19 14.13
N SER A 131 22.36 5.33 13.63
CA SER A 131 23.78 5.69 13.58
C SER A 131 23.99 7.13 14.01
N VAL A 132 25.20 7.42 14.44
CA VAL A 132 25.62 8.75 14.87
C VAL A 132 26.97 9.09 14.28
N GLU A 133 27.09 10.29 13.76
CA GLU A 133 28.34 10.88 13.28
C GLU A 133 28.69 12.11 14.13
N ASN A 134 29.92 12.20 14.62
CA ASN A 134 30.41 13.41 15.25
C ASN A 134 30.93 14.38 14.16
N LEU A 135 30.18 15.45 13.93
CA LEU A 135 30.49 16.47 12.93
C LEU A 135 31.63 17.40 13.37
N THR A 136 31.86 17.53 14.68
CA THR A 136 32.95 18.35 15.25
C THR A 136 34.27 17.59 15.23
N ALA A 137 34.25 16.29 15.55
CA ALA A 137 35.42 15.42 15.59
C ALA A 137 35.19 14.10 14.83
N PRO A 138 35.18 14.12 13.47
CA PRO A 138 34.94 12.93 12.67
C PRO A 138 35.93 11.80 12.96
N GLY A 139 35.43 10.59 13.20
CA GLY A 139 36.24 9.41 13.55
C GLY A 139 36.83 9.42 14.97
N GLY A 140 36.48 10.42 15.80
CA GLY A 140 36.80 10.46 17.22
C GLY A 140 36.20 9.27 17.96
N ARG A 141 36.95 8.73 18.94
CA ARG A 141 36.49 7.60 19.79
C ARG A 141 35.78 8.04 21.07
N VAL A 142 35.77 9.34 21.33
CA VAL A 142 35.21 9.95 22.53
C VAL A 142 34.47 11.21 22.09
N THR A 143 33.31 11.45 22.69
CA THR A 143 32.50 12.64 22.46
C THR A 143 32.79 13.69 23.54
N HIS A 144 32.98 14.94 23.13
CA HIS A 144 33.30 16.06 24.00
C HIS A 144 32.10 16.99 24.20
N LEU A 145 32.13 17.75 25.29
CA LEU A 145 31.17 18.82 25.56
C LEU A 145 31.15 19.81 24.39
N GLY A 146 29.96 20.09 23.86
CA GLY A 146 29.74 21.00 22.73
C GLY A 146 29.90 20.36 21.35
N ASP A 147 30.22 19.07 21.26
CA ASP A 147 30.27 18.38 19.97
C ASP A 147 28.89 18.37 19.30
N ARG A 148 28.91 18.55 17.97
CA ARG A 148 27.73 18.43 17.13
C ARG A 148 27.66 17.00 16.60
N LEU A 149 26.55 16.33 16.88
CA LEU A 149 26.28 14.98 16.43
C LEU A 149 25.21 15.03 15.35
N ARG A 150 25.35 14.21 14.31
CA ARG A 150 24.26 13.91 13.37
C ARG A 150 23.76 12.52 13.66
N TYR A 151 22.49 12.41 14.01
CA TYR A 151 21.79 11.14 14.12
C TYR A 151 21.06 10.82 12.82
N THR A 152 21.08 9.55 12.45
CA THR A 152 20.30 8.98 11.34
C THR A 152 19.59 7.75 11.87
N VAL A 153 18.25 7.78 11.85
CA VAL A 153 17.37 6.69 12.25
C VAL A 153 16.61 6.21 11.01
N THR A 154 16.78 4.96 10.61
CA THR A 154 16.14 4.37 9.43
C THR A 154 15.20 3.27 9.86
N LEU A 155 13.91 3.48 9.63
CA LEU A 155 12.85 2.49 9.76
C LEU A 155 12.61 1.85 8.39
N ARG A 156 12.59 0.52 8.33
CA ARG A 156 12.39 -0.22 7.08
C ARG A 156 11.36 -1.33 7.27
N ASN A 157 10.45 -1.46 6.31
CA ASN A 157 9.65 -2.67 6.10
C ASN A 157 10.30 -3.49 4.98
N GLY A 158 10.97 -4.58 5.33
CA GLY A 158 11.63 -5.49 4.40
C GLY A 158 10.71 -6.58 3.82
N GLY A 159 9.42 -6.56 4.16
CA GLY A 159 8.43 -7.54 3.71
C GLY A 159 8.04 -7.41 2.24
N PRO A 160 7.12 -8.27 1.76
CA PRO A 160 6.62 -8.24 0.38
C PRO A 160 5.82 -6.96 0.11
N ALA A 161 5.73 -6.54 -1.16
CA ALA A 161 5.11 -5.28 -1.57
C ALA A 161 3.61 -5.14 -1.21
N ASP A 162 2.94 -6.26 -0.95
CA ASP A 162 1.54 -6.31 -0.50
C ASP A 162 1.40 -6.28 1.04
N SER A 163 2.49 -6.14 1.79
CA SER A 163 2.47 -5.88 3.24
C SER A 163 2.59 -4.40 3.58
N CYS A 164 2.02 -3.98 4.70
CA CYS A 164 2.10 -2.58 5.15
C CYS A 164 2.11 -2.47 6.68
N LEU A 165 2.94 -1.59 7.23
CA LEU A 165 2.80 -1.10 8.60
C LEU A 165 2.06 0.24 8.55
N TRP A 166 0.84 0.32 9.04
CA TRP A 166 0.05 1.54 8.98
C TRP A 166 0.47 2.56 10.03
N ASP A 167 0.41 3.83 9.66
CA ASP A 167 0.69 4.99 10.52
C ASP A 167 1.97 4.81 11.36
N ALA A 168 3.06 4.48 10.66
CA ALA A 168 4.32 4.21 11.29
C ALA A 168 4.87 5.49 11.95
N VAL A 169 5.39 5.37 13.16
CA VAL A 169 6.00 6.48 13.92
C VAL A 169 7.39 6.08 14.36
N VAL A 170 8.36 6.98 14.20
CA VAL A 170 9.67 6.86 14.82
C VAL A 170 9.70 7.71 16.08
N SER A 171 10.03 7.09 17.21
CA SER A 171 10.18 7.71 18.52
C SER A 171 11.62 7.56 19.01
N ASP A 172 12.22 8.64 19.52
CA ASP A 172 13.60 8.67 19.99
C ASP A 172 13.71 9.44 21.32
N PRO A 173 13.63 8.75 22.47
CA PRO A 173 13.89 9.35 23.77
C PRO A 173 15.39 9.67 23.92
N LEU A 174 15.72 10.95 23.89
CA LEU A 174 17.10 11.41 23.93
C LEU A 174 17.67 11.39 25.35
N PRO A 175 18.88 10.82 25.54
CA PRO A 175 19.51 10.79 26.85
C PRO A 175 19.79 12.20 27.37
N ALA A 176 19.85 12.34 28.70
CA ALA A 176 20.31 13.59 29.30
C ALA A 176 21.69 13.96 28.72
N GLY A 177 21.86 15.23 28.36
CA GLY A 177 23.10 15.69 27.76
C GLY A 177 23.18 15.69 26.24
N VAL A 178 22.16 15.19 25.53
CA VAL A 178 22.04 15.29 24.06
C VAL A 178 20.83 16.14 23.71
N GLU A 179 21.06 17.34 23.16
CA GLU A 179 19.98 18.29 22.87
C GLU A 179 19.85 18.52 21.35
N PRO A 180 18.68 18.28 20.73
CA PRO A 180 18.51 18.46 19.30
C PRO A 180 18.62 19.94 18.91
N ALA A 181 19.30 20.19 17.80
CA ALA A 181 19.43 21.51 17.22
C ALA A 181 18.15 21.85 16.44
N GLY A 182 17.51 22.96 16.80
CA GLY A 182 16.27 23.41 16.15
C GLY A 182 16.44 23.63 14.63
N GLY A 183 15.40 23.29 13.89
CA GLY A 183 15.32 23.38 12.44
C GLY A 183 16.15 22.33 11.69
N THR A 184 16.66 21.29 12.35
CA THR A 184 17.52 20.26 11.72
C THR A 184 16.82 18.93 11.47
N LEU A 185 15.64 18.69 12.05
CA LEU A 185 14.92 17.44 11.86
C LEU A 185 14.44 17.33 10.39
N ARG A 186 14.75 16.22 9.74
CA ARG A 186 14.36 15.92 8.36
C ARG A 186 13.90 14.48 8.23
N LEU A 187 12.79 14.26 7.55
CA LEU A 187 12.30 12.94 7.18
C LEU A 187 12.47 12.73 5.67
N SER A 188 13.02 11.60 5.25
CA SER A 188 13.06 11.19 3.84
C SER A 188 12.44 9.80 3.71
N VAL A 189 11.51 9.63 2.78
CA VAL A 189 10.92 8.33 2.43
C VAL A 189 11.56 7.86 1.12
N ASP A 190 12.05 6.63 1.11
CA ASP A 190 12.72 5.97 -0.02
C ASP A 190 13.86 6.78 -0.66
N GLY A 191 14.57 7.58 0.14
CA GLY A 191 15.65 8.44 -0.34
C GLY A 191 15.16 9.63 -1.18
N GLY A 192 13.87 9.93 -1.16
CA GLY A 192 13.28 11.13 -1.76
C GLY A 192 13.75 12.42 -1.07
N GLU A 193 13.32 13.55 -1.61
CA GLU A 193 13.67 14.88 -1.07
C GLU A 193 13.28 14.99 0.42
N PRO A 194 14.21 15.39 1.31
CA PRO A 194 13.91 15.44 2.73
C PRO A 194 12.85 16.51 3.07
N LEU A 195 11.78 16.08 3.74
CA LEU A 195 10.77 16.94 4.34
C LEU A 195 11.32 17.58 5.62
N ALA A 196 11.07 18.87 5.78
CA ALA A 196 11.35 19.55 7.04
C ALA A 196 10.34 19.11 8.11
N VAL A 197 10.84 18.58 9.22
CA VAL A 197 10.03 18.23 10.37
C VAL A 197 10.01 19.42 11.33
N PRO A 198 8.83 19.87 11.80
CA PRO A 198 8.73 20.95 12.79
C PRO A 198 9.42 20.61 14.12
N ASP A 199 9.96 21.61 14.80
CA ASP A 199 10.67 21.42 16.08
C ASP A 199 9.74 20.93 17.20
N GLU A 200 8.43 21.08 17.02
CA GLU A 200 7.36 20.57 17.89
C GLU A 200 7.35 19.04 17.95
N ALA A 201 8.01 18.35 17.01
CA ALA A 201 8.23 16.91 17.10
C ALA A 201 9.14 16.53 18.29
N TYR A 202 9.87 17.48 18.88
CA TYR A 202 10.63 17.27 20.10
C TYR A 202 9.88 17.78 21.35
N ASP A 203 9.40 16.85 22.16
CA ASP A 203 8.86 17.15 23.48
C ASP A 203 10.00 17.30 24.49
N ARG A 204 10.20 18.53 24.99
CA ARG A 204 11.23 18.85 25.98
C ARG A 204 10.97 18.26 27.36
N ALA A 205 9.72 18.03 27.74
CA ALA A 205 9.37 17.50 29.06
C ALA A 205 9.72 16.01 29.15
N THR A 206 9.43 15.25 28.11
CA THR A 206 9.76 13.82 28.01
C THR A 206 11.14 13.56 27.39
N ARG A 207 11.72 14.58 26.73
CA ARG A 207 12.95 14.51 25.92
C ARG A 207 12.83 13.55 24.74
N THR A 208 11.65 13.41 24.16
CA THR A 208 11.38 12.46 23.08
C THR A 208 11.14 13.20 21.76
N ILE A 209 11.84 12.79 20.71
CA ILE A 209 11.46 13.11 19.33
C ILE A 209 10.43 12.08 18.87
N ALA A 210 9.30 12.51 18.32
CA ALA A 210 8.30 11.62 17.71
C ALA A 210 7.84 12.17 16.35
N VAL A 211 8.03 11.38 15.29
CA VAL A 211 7.77 11.81 13.90
C VAL A 211 6.93 10.78 13.17
N ALA A 212 5.82 11.23 12.58
CA ALA A 212 4.99 10.41 11.71
C ALA A 212 5.74 10.09 10.41
N CYS A 213 5.76 8.80 10.05
CA CYS A 213 6.29 8.30 8.78
C CYS A 213 5.15 7.91 7.81
N GLY A 214 3.92 7.79 8.31
CA GLY A 214 2.75 7.32 7.57
C GLY A 214 2.80 5.81 7.27
N ASP A 215 2.07 5.38 6.26
CA ASP A 215 2.05 3.97 5.84
C ASP A 215 3.39 3.52 5.27
N LEU A 216 4.00 2.51 5.88
CA LEU A 216 5.26 1.93 5.44
C LEU A 216 5.06 0.58 4.73
N TRP A 217 4.94 0.66 3.41
CA TRP A 217 4.78 -0.50 2.53
C TRP A 217 6.01 -1.40 2.48
N GLY A 218 5.82 -2.69 2.19
CA GLY A 218 6.90 -3.65 2.08
C GLY A 218 7.88 -3.31 0.96
N GLY A 219 9.17 -3.32 1.28
CA GLY A 219 10.25 -2.86 0.42
C GLY A 219 10.66 -1.40 0.65
N HIS A 220 9.87 -0.61 1.39
CA HIS A 220 10.08 0.82 1.59
C HIS A 220 10.78 1.14 2.92
N ALA A 221 11.36 2.34 3.01
CA ALA A 221 12.03 2.84 4.21
C ALA A 221 11.80 4.33 4.45
N ALA A 222 11.72 4.71 5.72
CA ALA A 222 11.69 6.10 6.19
C ALA A 222 12.97 6.39 6.99
N THR A 223 13.61 7.53 6.72
CA THR A 223 14.85 7.95 7.38
C THR A 223 14.67 9.32 8.02
N LEU A 224 14.72 9.35 9.36
CA LEU A 224 14.78 10.56 10.17
C LEU A 224 16.25 10.94 10.39
N THR A 225 16.60 12.19 10.11
CA THR A 225 17.90 12.76 10.44
C THR A 225 17.73 14.02 11.26
N PHE A 226 18.62 14.23 12.23
CA PHE A 226 18.67 15.45 13.01
C PHE A 226 20.07 15.68 13.54
N GLU A 227 20.39 16.94 13.85
CA GLU A 227 21.63 17.27 14.55
C GLU A 227 21.34 17.54 16.02
N ALA A 228 22.31 17.24 16.88
CA ALA A 228 22.24 17.47 18.31
C ALA A 228 23.56 18.01 18.84
N VAL A 229 23.51 18.67 19.99
CA VAL A 229 24.68 19.20 20.71
C VAL A 229 24.83 18.46 22.03
N VAL A 230 26.07 18.07 22.34
CA VAL A 230 26.40 17.49 23.64
C VAL A 230 26.51 18.58 24.70
N THR A 231 25.74 18.46 25.78
CA THR A 231 25.69 19.42 26.88
C THR A 231 26.41 18.90 28.13
N ALA A 232 26.51 19.73 29.17
CA ALA A 232 27.24 19.40 30.40
C ALA A 232 26.63 18.20 31.13
N ASP A 233 25.35 17.91 30.92
CA ASP A 233 24.65 16.79 31.55
C ASP A 233 25.11 15.42 31.02
N ALA A 234 25.85 15.37 29.91
CA ALA A 234 26.47 14.15 29.40
C ALA A 234 27.80 13.79 30.09
N LEU A 235 28.35 14.68 30.93
CA LEU A 235 29.69 14.49 31.50
C LEU A 235 29.78 13.25 32.39
N GLY A 236 30.62 12.30 31.97
CA GLY A 236 30.86 11.04 32.71
C GLY A 236 29.77 9.99 32.50
N ALA A 237 28.78 10.25 31.65
CA ALA A 237 27.74 9.30 31.31
C ALA A 237 28.16 8.43 30.11
N ASP A 238 27.89 7.12 30.21
CA ASP A 238 27.95 6.19 29.08
C ASP A 238 26.51 5.79 28.77
N VAL A 239 25.89 6.47 27.80
CA VAL A 239 24.45 6.30 27.51
C VAL A 239 24.26 6.00 26.03
N ALA A 240 23.67 4.84 25.77
CA ALA A 240 23.21 4.48 24.44
C ALA A 240 21.93 5.25 24.11
N ASN A 241 21.89 5.88 22.94
CA ASN A 241 20.66 6.49 22.42
C ASN A 241 19.89 5.44 21.61
N VAL A 242 18.72 5.01 22.05
CA VAL A 242 17.92 3.95 21.40
C VAL A 242 16.63 4.56 20.86
N ALA A 243 16.35 4.33 19.58
CA ALA A 243 15.08 4.71 18.96
C ALA A 243 14.13 3.51 18.91
N PHE A 244 12.86 3.80 18.71
CA PHE A 244 11.75 2.87 18.62
C PHE A 244 10.89 3.20 17.41
N ALA A 245 10.30 2.17 16.82
CA ALA A 245 9.34 2.28 15.75
C ALA A 245 8.02 1.65 16.18
N HIS A 246 6.93 2.31 15.82
CA HIS A 246 5.57 1.92 16.16
C HIS A 246 4.71 1.98 14.88
N GLY A 247 3.55 1.35 14.93
CA GLY A 247 2.57 1.33 13.84
C GLY A 247 1.57 0.21 14.06
N GLN A 248 0.49 0.21 13.29
CA GLN A 248 -0.59 -0.76 13.41
C GLN A 248 -0.49 -1.80 12.29
N ALA A 249 -0.65 -3.08 12.63
CA ALA A 249 -0.78 -4.11 11.62
C ALA A 249 -2.20 -4.08 11.00
N PRO A 250 -2.34 -4.28 9.67
CA PRO A 250 -3.64 -4.31 9.01
C PRO A 250 -4.69 -5.22 9.63
N SER A 251 -4.28 -6.33 10.24
CA SER A 251 -5.18 -7.28 10.90
C SER A 251 -5.73 -6.80 12.26
N GLU A 252 -5.13 -5.79 12.88
CA GLU A 252 -5.52 -5.32 14.22
C GLU A 252 -6.80 -4.47 14.22
N GLY A 253 -7.19 -3.90 13.08
CA GLY A 253 -8.35 -3.03 13.01
C GLY A 253 -8.46 -2.26 11.70
N PRO A 254 -9.35 -1.25 11.62
CA PRO A 254 -9.37 -0.32 10.50
C PRO A 254 -8.06 0.48 10.45
N ARG A 255 -7.72 0.98 9.25
CA ARG A 255 -6.58 1.87 9.07
C ARG A 255 -6.74 3.13 9.93
N PRO A 256 -5.76 3.47 10.80
CA PRO A 256 -5.81 4.68 11.59
C PRO A 256 -5.67 5.94 10.72
N GLU A 257 -6.25 7.04 11.17
CA GLU A 257 -6.07 8.38 10.59
C GLU A 257 -5.00 9.12 11.41
N GLY A 258 -3.75 9.01 10.99
CA GLY A 258 -2.61 9.67 11.61
C GLY A 258 -2.19 10.99 10.94
N PRO A 259 -1.22 11.71 11.53
CA PRO A 259 -0.60 12.87 10.90
C PRO A 259 0.08 12.52 9.57
N GLU A 260 0.28 13.52 8.73
CA GLU A 260 1.00 13.32 7.47
C GLU A 260 2.49 13.03 7.72
N PRO A 261 3.18 12.30 6.81
CA PRO A 261 4.61 12.04 6.94
C PRO A 261 5.42 13.34 7.13
N GLY A 262 6.23 13.37 8.18
CA GLY A 262 7.06 14.52 8.56
C GLY A 262 6.41 15.48 9.56
N GLU A 263 5.17 15.24 9.95
CA GLU A 263 4.53 15.97 11.04
C GLU A 263 4.91 15.42 12.42
N PRO A 264 4.80 16.23 13.50
CA PRO A 264 4.92 15.75 14.87
C PRO A 264 3.89 14.65 15.17
N ALA A 265 4.34 13.56 15.78
CA ALA A 265 3.47 12.50 16.28
C ALA A 265 3.37 12.55 17.81
N GLU A 266 2.31 11.97 18.36
CA GLU A 266 2.24 11.74 19.80
C GLU A 266 3.25 10.64 20.20
N PRO A 267 4.08 10.86 21.23
CA PRO A 267 4.97 9.82 21.72
C PRO A 267 4.14 8.59 22.17
N PRO A 268 4.49 7.38 21.72
CA PRO A 268 3.75 6.17 22.07
C PRO A 268 3.77 5.95 23.58
N ALA A 269 2.68 5.36 24.11
CA ALA A 269 2.57 5.11 25.53
C ALA A 269 3.63 4.09 25.99
N PRO A 270 4.04 4.10 27.26
CA PRO A 270 5.04 3.15 27.78
C PRO A 270 4.66 1.67 27.60
N ASP A 271 3.36 1.38 27.47
CA ASP A 271 2.82 0.02 27.30
C ASP A 271 2.62 -0.35 25.82
N ASP A 272 2.78 0.60 24.89
CA ASP A 272 2.72 0.34 23.44
C ASP A 272 4.03 -0.32 23.00
N GLY A 273 4.01 -1.65 22.93
CA GLY A 273 5.16 -2.44 22.49
C GLY A 273 5.64 -1.99 21.11
N PRO A 274 6.94 -1.68 20.92
CA PRO A 274 7.44 -1.21 19.63
C PRO A 274 7.44 -2.34 18.59
N ALA A 275 7.16 -1.98 17.34
CA ALA A 275 7.34 -2.87 16.19
C ALA A 275 8.82 -3.19 15.94
N ALA A 276 9.72 -2.24 16.23
CA ALA A 276 11.17 -2.45 16.19
C ALA A 276 11.92 -1.44 17.09
N SER A 277 13.15 -1.77 17.47
CA SER A 277 14.09 -0.89 18.17
C SER A 277 15.49 -0.96 17.54
N SER A 278 16.25 0.13 17.64
CA SER A 278 17.57 0.29 17.00
C SER A 278 18.74 -0.32 17.77
#